data_AF-A0A099RQD4-F1
#
_entry.id   AF-A0A099RQD4-F1
#
_cell.length_a   1.000
_cell.length_b   1.000
_cell.length_c   1.000
_cell.angle_alpha   90.00
_cell.angle_beta   90.00
_cell.angle_gamma   90.00
#
_symmetry.space_group_name_H-M   'P 1'
#
loop_
_entity.id
_entity.type
_entity.pdbx_description
1 polymer ?
#
loop_
_entity_poly.entity_id
_entity_poly.type
_entity_poly.pdbx_seq_one_letter_code
_entity_poly.pdbx_strand_id
1 'polypeptide(L)'
;MKGINLATQKIQTFSLNEQRDLSAKKCVFLSHRSVDKDKVIKIGDYIMKGGLNIYLDINDANLQLAVTAQNALKITQCIQKGLSFANYVLCLISNNTFDDASWWVPYEIGYADKEKKECCLLKLSTLNKDRIPEYLKIKQVLYNIKDLNNKIESWSTSRIAKLSSNSSYITAKEGLLSESAYNHTLTGIIDKM
;
A
#
# COMPACT_ATOMS: atom_id res chain seq x y z
N MET A 1 17.09 4.64 -2.66
CA MET A 1 16.94 3.40 -3.46
C MET A 1 15.45 3.13 -3.64
N LYS A 2 15.03 2.63 -4.81
CA LYS A 2 13.64 2.20 -5.06
C LYS A 2 13.25 1.08 -4.07
N GLY A 3 12.00 1.06 -3.62
CA GLY A 3 11.45 -0.06 -2.87
C GLY A 3 11.08 -1.24 -3.77
N ILE A 4 10.70 -2.35 -3.14
CA ILE A 4 10.31 -3.58 -3.85
C ILE A 4 8.98 -4.13 -3.33
N ASN A 5 8.34 -5.00 -4.12
CA ASN A 5 7.20 -5.79 -3.68
C ASN A 5 7.71 -7.04 -2.94
N LEU A 6 7.43 -7.17 -1.65
CA LEU A 6 7.86 -8.31 -0.83
C LEU A 6 7.08 -9.59 -1.15
N ALA A 7 5.91 -9.50 -1.79
CA ALA A 7 5.10 -10.67 -2.16
C ALA A 7 5.77 -11.57 -3.22
N THR A 8 6.62 -11.00 -4.08
CA THR A 8 7.34 -11.75 -5.13
C THR A 8 8.65 -12.37 -4.68
N GLN A 9 9.11 -12.03 -3.48
CA GLN A 9 10.50 -12.22 -3.11
C GLN A 9 10.68 -13.38 -2.15
N LYS A 10 11.63 -14.28 -2.49
CA LYS A 10 12.14 -15.25 -1.51
C LYS A 10 13.21 -14.55 -0.70
N ILE A 11 12.88 -14.03 0.48
CA ILE A 11 13.82 -13.26 1.33
C ILE A 11 15.18 -13.98 1.52
N GLN A 12 15.17 -15.31 1.52
CA GLN A 12 16.36 -16.17 1.64
C GLN A 12 17.34 -16.08 0.46
N THR A 13 16.94 -15.58 -0.70
CA THR A 13 17.82 -15.44 -1.87
C THR A 13 18.67 -14.17 -1.86
N PHE A 14 18.41 -13.24 -0.93
CA PHE A 14 19.17 -12.01 -0.79
C PHE A 14 20.43 -12.22 0.05
N SER A 15 21.49 -11.48 -0.27
CA SER A 15 22.66 -11.35 0.58
C SER A 15 22.30 -10.74 1.94
N LEU A 16 23.14 -10.95 2.96
CA LEU A 16 22.90 -10.41 4.32
C LEU A 16 22.73 -8.88 4.33
N ASN A 17 23.45 -8.16 3.47
CA ASN A 17 23.36 -6.70 3.38
C ASN A 17 22.03 -6.27 2.76
N GLU A 18 21.56 -6.97 1.73
CA GLU A 18 20.24 -6.71 1.13
C GLU A 18 19.11 -7.06 2.11
N GLN A 19 19.21 -8.16 2.85
CA GLN A 19 18.23 -8.49 3.90
C GLN A 19 18.16 -7.39 4.96
N ARG A 20 19.31 -6.84 5.39
CA ARG A 20 19.35 -5.71 6.31
C ARG A 20 18.70 -4.46 5.73
N ASP A 21 19.00 -4.10 4.48
CA ASP A 21 18.37 -2.95 3.81
C ASP A 21 16.84 -3.13 3.66
N LEU A 22 16.40 -4.34 3.32
CA LEU A 22 14.97 -4.68 3.25
C LEU A 22 14.27 -4.59 4.60
N SER A 23 14.92 -5.04 5.66
CA SER A 23 14.38 -4.94 7.02
C SER A 23 14.32 -3.50 7.56
N ALA A 24 15.20 -2.62 7.04
CA ALA A 24 15.25 -1.22 7.43
C ALA A 24 14.14 -0.39 6.75
N LYS A 25 13.76 -0.74 5.52
CA LYS A 25 12.69 -0.05 4.79
C LYS A 25 11.31 -0.46 5.30
N LYS A 26 10.44 0.54 5.47
CA LYS A 26 9.04 0.29 5.82
C LYS A 26 8.29 -0.33 4.65
N CYS A 27 7.33 -1.20 4.97
CA CYS A 27 6.47 -1.88 4.01
C CYS A 27 5.01 -1.45 4.15
N VAL A 28 4.34 -1.22 3.03
CA VAL A 28 2.90 -0.90 2.96
C VAL A 28 2.13 -2.07 2.34
N PHE A 29 1.18 -2.65 3.06
CA PHE A 29 0.24 -3.61 2.49
C PHE A 29 -0.82 -2.87 1.67
N LEU A 30 -1.07 -3.32 0.44
CA LEU A 30 -2.02 -2.69 -0.47
C LEU A 30 -3.32 -3.51 -0.54
N SER A 31 -4.27 -3.15 0.32
CA SER A 31 -5.61 -3.73 0.35
C SER A 31 -6.46 -3.13 -0.77
N HIS A 32 -7.13 -3.97 -1.56
CA HIS A 32 -7.93 -3.53 -2.71
C HIS A 32 -8.96 -4.58 -3.12
N ARG A 33 -9.90 -4.20 -3.99
CA ARG A 33 -10.77 -5.14 -4.70
C ARG A 33 -10.09 -5.65 -5.96
N SER A 34 -10.33 -6.90 -6.33
CA SER A 34 -9.78 -7.48 -7.57
C SER A 34 -10.11 -6.68 -8.84
N VAL A 35 -11.27 -6.00 -8.88
CA VAL A 35 -11.67 -5.14 -10.01
C VAL A 35 -10.83 -3.85 -10.13
N ASP A 36 -10.11 -3.48 -9.07
CA ASP A 36 -9.22 -2.32 -9.02
C ASP A 36 -7.74 -2.69 -9.17
N LYS A 37 -7.46 -3.94 -9.60
CA LYS A 37 -6.12 -4.50 -9.82
C LYS A 37 -5.18 -3.57 -10.60
N ASP A 38 -5.63 -3.05 -11.75
CA ASP A 38 -4.78 -2.20 -12.59
C ASP A 38 -4.44 -0.87 -11.91
N LYS A 39 -5.33 -0.36 -11.06
CA LYS A 39 -5.14 0.88 -10.31
C LYS A 39 -4.15 0.67 -9.16
N VAL A 40 -4.31 -0.42 -8.39
CA VAL A 40 -3.41 -0.72 -7.27
C VAL A 40 -1.98 -1.01 -7.73
N ILE A 41 -1.79 -1.62 -8.89
CA ILE A 41 -0.45 -1.87 -9.46
C ILE A 41 0.27 -0.54 -9.70
N LYS A 42 -0.40 0.42 -10.36
CA LYS A 42 0.18 1.76 -10.63
C LYS A 42 0.49 2.53 -9.34
N ILE A 43 -0.40 2.44 -8.35
CA ILE A 43 -0.19 3.06 -7.03
C ILE A 43 0.98 2.40 -6.29
N GLY A 44 1.09 1.07 -6.35
CA GLY A 44 2.21 0.33 -5.78
C GLY A 44 3.55 0.71 -6.41
N ASP A 45 3.61 0.80 -7.74
CA ASP A 45 4.79 1.27 -8.46
C ASP A 45 5.21 2.68 -8.04
N TYR A 46 4.23 3.57 -7.85
CA TYR A 46 4.46 4.92 -7.36
C TYR A 46 5.03 4.94 -5.93
N ILE A 47 4.45 4.16 -5.01
CA ILE A 47 4.95 4.03 -3.63
C ILE A 47 6.39 3.47 -3.60
N MET A 48 6.68 2.46 -4.44
CA MET A 48 8.02 1.90 -4.56
C MET A 48 9.03 2.92 -5.12
N LYS A 49 8.64 3.78 -6.07
CA LYS A 49 9.48 4.91 -6.51
C LYS A 49 9.79 5.87 -5.37
N GLY A 50 8.86 6.06 -4.44
CA GLY A 50 9.04 6.80 -3.19
C GLY A 50 9.96 6.13 -2.15
N GLY A 51 10.52 4.95 -2.45
CA GLY A 51 11.52 4.27 -1.62
C GLY A 51 10.93 3.34 -0.55
N LEU A 52 9.62 3.15 -0.51
CA LEU A 52 8.94 2.23 0.40
C LEU A 52 8.79 0.85 -0.22
N ASN A 53 8.93 -0.20 0.59
CA ASN A 53 8.51 -1.53 0.17
C ASN A 53 6.97 -1.61 0.16
N ILE A 54 6.44 -2.51 -0.66
CA ILE A 54 5.01 -2.82 -0.66
C ILE A 54 4.80 -4.31 -0.48
N TYR A 55 3.61 -4.69 -0.03
CA TYR A 55 3.09 -6.04 -0.17
C TYR A 55 1.83 -5.97 -1.03
N LEU A 56 1.94 -6.44 -2.28
CA LEU A 56 0.81 -6.56 -3.20
C LEU A 56 0.57 -8.04 -3.51
N ASP A 57 -0.52 -8.55 -2.97
CA ASP A 57 -0.90 -9.97 -2.91
C ASP A 57 -1.23 -10.61 -4.27
N ILE A 58 -1.55 -9.79 -5.29
CA ILE A 58 -1.68 -10.20 -6.69
C ILE A 58 -0.48 -11.06 -7.14
N ASN A 59 0.71 -10.74 -6.64
CA ASN A 59 1.94 -11.40 -7.03
C ASN A 59 2.39 -12.49 -6.03
N ASP A 60 1.60 -12.79 -5.00
CA ASP A 60 1.90 -13.87 -4.05
C ASP A 60 1.48 -15.23 -4.64
N ALA A 61 2.45 -15.99 -5.14
CA ALA A 61 2.21 -17.29 -5.75
C ALA A 61 1.53 -18.29 -4.80
N ASN A 62 1.81 -18.23 -3.49
CA ASN A 62 1.17 -19.14 -2.53
C ASN A 62 -0.31 -18.81 -2.36
N LEU A 63 -0.65 -17.52 -2.36
CA LEU A 63 -2.04 -17.07 -2.34
C LEU A 63 -2.76 -17.49 -3.61
N GLN A 64 -2.17 -17.28 -4.80
CA GLN A 64 -2.80 -17.67 -6.07
C GLN A 64 -3.04 -19.19 -6.16
N LEU A 65 -2.10 -20.00 -5.68
CA LEU A 65 -2.28 -21.45 -5.57
C LEU A 65 -3.41 -21.81 -4.59
N ALA A 66 -3.51 -21.12 -3.45
CA ALA A 66 -4.56 -21.35 -2.47
C ALA A 66 -5.96 -21.00 -3.00
N VAL A 67 -6.08 -19.88 -3.73
CA VAL A 67 -7.32 -19.48 -4.42
C VAL A 67 -7.72 -20.52 -5.47
N THR A 68 -6.78 -20.97 -6.30
CA THR A 68 -7.03 -22.01 -7.32
C THR A 68 -7.50 -23.32 -6.68
N ALA A 69 -6.91 -23.69 -5.55
CA ALA A 69 -7.28 -24.87 -4.79
C ALA A 69 -8.54 -24.68 -3.91
N GLN A 70 -9.18 -23.50 -3.95
CA GLN A 70 -10.33 -23.13 -3.11
C GLN A 70 -10.11 -23.38 -1.61
N ASN A 71 -8.87 -23.22 -1.14
CA ASN A 71 -8.50 -23.52 0.24
C ASN A 71 -8.60 -22.26 1.11
N ALA A 72 -9.78 -22.03 1.68
CA ALA A 72 -10.08 -20.85 2.49
C ALA A 72 -9.10 -20.63 3.67
N LEU A 73 -8.68 -21.71 4.33
CA LEU A 73 -7.70 -21.65 5.42
C LEU A 73 -6.36 -21.11 4.91
N LYS A 74 -5.85 -21.65 3.81
CA LYS A 74 -4.56 -21.25 3.24
C LYS A 74 -4.60 -19.84 2.65
N ILE A 75 -5.72 -19.45 2.03
CA ILE A 75 -5.95 -18.06 1.57
C ILE A 75 -5.80 -17.09 2.75
N THR A 76 -6.53 -17.37 3.83
CA THR A 76 -6.51 -16.56 5.05
C THR A 76 -5.10 -16.47 5.64
N GLN A 77 -4.39 -17.59 5.72
CA GLN A 77 -3.00 -17.62 6.22
C GLN A 77 -2.04 -16.81 5.34
N CYS A 78 -2.17 -16.87 4.01
CA CYS A 78 -1.35 -16.07 3.11
C CYS A 78 -1.60 -14.56 3.28
N ILE A 79 -2.85 -14.14 3.41
CA ILE A 79 -3.21 -12.73 3.63
C ILE A 79 -2.67 -12.23 4.99
N GLN A 80 -2.89 -12.99 6.06
CA GLN A 80 -2.35 -12.66 7.39
C GLN A 80 -0.82 -12.58 7.39
N LYS A 81 -0.15 -13.48 6.67
CA LYS A 81 1.30 -13.44 6.49
C LYS A 81 1.72 -12.16 5.76
N GLY A 82 1.04 -11.78 4.68
CA GLY A 82 1.29 -10.52 3.99
C GLY A 82 1.14 -9.29 4.89
N LEU A 83 0.05 -9.24 5.66
CA LEU A 83 -0.18 -8.19 6.67
C LEU A 83 0.91 -8.17 7.74
N SER A 84 1.44 -9.32 8.15
CA SER A 84 2.50 -9.40 9.16
C SER A 84 3.81 -8.74 8.70
N PHE A 85 4.14 -8.80 7.41
CA PHE A 85 5.32 -8.13 6.84
C PHE A 85 5.19 -6.60 6.76
N ALA A 86 3.96 -6.09 6.67
CA ALA A 86 3.73 -4.67 6.49
C ALA A 86 3.78 -3.88 7.80
N ASN A 87 4.26 -2.65 7.74
CA ASN A 87 4.18 -1.70 8.84
C ASN A 87 2.89 -0.88 8.78
N TYR A 88 2.40 -0.64 7.57
CA TYR A 88 1.24 0.20 7.27
C TYR A 88 0.27 -0.56 6.37
N VAL A 89 -1.01 -0.22 6.46
CA VAL A 89 -2.04 -0.71 5.53
C VAL A 89 -2.62 0.47 4.77
N LEU A 90 -2.60 0.39 3.45
CA LEU A 90 -3.26 1.34 2.57
C LEU A 90 -4.39 0.61 1.85
N CYS A 91 -5.63 0.97 2.17
CA CYS A 91 -6.82 0.41 1.54
C CYS A 91 -7.33 1.33 0.43
N LEU A 92 -7.39 0.80 -0.79
CA LEU A 92 -7.96 1.51 -1.92
C LEU A 92 -9.48 1.33 -1.90
N ILE A 93 -10.18 2.45 -1.81
CA ILE A 93 -11.64 2.47 -1.76
C ILE A 93 -12.23 3.03 -3.07
N SER A 94 -13.07 2.22 -3.72
CA SER A 94 -13.83 2.52 -4.94
C SER A 94 -15.32 2.26 -4.69
N ASN A 95 -16.18 2.56 -5.66
CA ASN A 95 -17.60 2.19 -5.57
C ASN A 95 -17.81 0.68 -5.37
N ASN A 96 -16.86 -0.15 -5.82
CA ASN A 96 -16.97 -1.61 -5.74
C ASN A 96 -16.41 -2.19 -4.42
N THR A 97 -15.77 -1.35 -3.59
CA THR A 97 -15.16 -1.82 -2.34
C THR A 97 -16.19 -2.35 -1.36
N PHE A 98 -17.39 -1.80 -1.39
CA PHE A 98 -18.47 -2.09 -0.46
C PHE A 98 -19.59 -2.93 -1.07
N ASP A 99 -19.37 -3.50 -2.26
CA ASP A 99 -20.31 -4.44 -2.85
C ASP A 99 -20.20 -5.80 -2.13
N ASP A 100 -21.35 -6.44 -1.89
CA ASP A 100 -21.52 -7.71 -1.14
C ASP A 100 -20.71 -8.90 -1.69
N ALA A 101 -20.10 -8.74 -2.86
CA ALA A 101 -19.35 -9.77 -3.56
C ALA A 101 -17.97 -10.12 -2.94
N SER A 102 -17.44 -9.36 -1.95
CA SER A 102 -16.21 -9.79 -1.24
C SER A 102 -15.97 -9.07 0.09
N TRP A 103 -15.57 -9.84 1.09
CA TRP A 103 -15.33 -9.40 2.46
C TRP A 103 -13.84 -9.24 2.81
N TRP A 104 -12.94 -9.40 1.84
CA TRP A 104 -11.49 -9.39 2.09
C TRP A 104 -10.98 -8.03 2.58
N VAL A 105 -11.42 -6.93 1.98
CA VAL A 105 -11.01 -5.58 2.41
C VAL A 105 -11.45 -5.29 3.86
N PRO A 106 -12.73 -5.47 4.25
CA PRO A 106 -13.13 -5.35 5.67
C PRO A 106 -12.33 -6.28 6.60
N TYR A 107 -12.08 -7.52 6.18
CA TYR A 107 -11.31 -8.49 6.95
C TYR A 107 -9.86 -8.02 7.21
N GLU A 108 -9.17 -7.55 6.17
CA GLU A 108 -7.79 -7.05 6.25
C GLU A 108 -7.68 -5.84 7.17
N ILE A 109 -8.64 -4.92 7.09
CA ILE A 109 -8.70 -3.74 7.96
C ILE A 109 -8.92 -4.16 9.41
N GLY A 110 -9.86 -5.06 9.68
CA GLY A 110 -10.11 -5.57 11.03
C GLY A 110 -8.90 -6.28 11.62
N TYR A 111 -8.17 -7.06 10.81
CA TYR A 111 -6.93 -7.71 11.23
C TYR A 111 -5.82 -6.69 11.52
N ALA A 112 -5.66 -5.67 10.66
CA ALA A 112 -4.69 -4.60 10.85
C ALA A 112 -4.95 -3.82 12.14
N ASP A 113 -6.23 -3.54 12.44
CA ASP A 113 -6.65 -2.85 13.66
C ASP A 113 -6.34 -3.65 14.92
N LYS A 114 -6.59 -4.96 14.89
CA LYS A 114 -6.20 -5.87 15.98
C LYS A 114 -4.70 -5.82 16.24
N GLU A 115 -3.89 -5.79 15.18
CA GLU A 115 -2.43 -5.71 15.25
C GLU A 115 -1.91 -4.28 15.49
N LYS A 116 -2.82 -3.30 15.70
CA LYS A 116 -2.51 -1.88 15.92
C LYS A 116 -1.63 -1.28 14.82
N LYS A 117 -1.77 -1.78 13.59
CA LYS A 117 -1.11 -1.23 12.40
C LYS A 117 -1.85 0.03 11.98
N GLU A 118 -1.09 1.04 11.58
CA GLU A 118 -1.69 2.25 11.04
C GLU A 118 -2.31 1.95 9.67
N CYS A 119 -3.61 2.18 9.56
CA CYS A 119 -4.42 1.93 8.36
C CYS A 119 -4.98 3.24 7.81
N CYS A 120 -4.79 3.47 6.52
CA CYS A 120 -5.28 4.65 5.80
C CYS A 120 -6.10 4.23 4.59
N LEU A 121 -7.07 5.06 4.22
CA LEU A 121 -7.91 4.86 3.06
C LEU A 121 -7.45 5.77 1.93
N LEU A 122 -7.26 5.24 0.73
CA LEU A 122 -7.00 6.01 -0.46
C LEU A 122 -8.27 6.03 -1.31
N LYS A 123 -8.89 7.20 -1.39
CA LYS A 123 -10.09 7.39 -2.21
C LYS A 123 -9.71 7.36 -3.68
N LEU A 124 -10.24 6.38 -4.42
CA LEU A 124 -10.15 6.40 -5.87
C LEU A 124 -11.20 7.36 -6.44
N SER A 125 -10.86 8.02 -7.56
CA SER A 125 -11.71 9.03 -8.22
C SER A 125 -13.15 8.55 -8.48
N THR A 126 -13.31 7.25 -8.68
CA THR A 126 -14.61 6.59 -8.89
C THR A 126 -15.57 6.65 -7.70
N LEU A 127 -15.08 6.82 -6.45
CA LEU A 127 -15.92 6.69 -5.25
C LEU A 127 -16.68 7.97 -4.94
N ASN A 128 -18.00 7.85 -4.79
CA ASN A 128 -18.83 8.90 -4.19
C ASN A 128 -18.61 8.96 -2.66
N LYS A 129 -18.33 10.15 -2.11
CA LYS A 129 -17.95 10.33 -0.69
C LYS A 129 -18.96 9.75 0.30
N ASP A 130 -20.25 9.76 -0.06
CA ASP A 130 -21.34 9.32 0.83
C ASP A 130 -21.46 7.81 0.99
N ARG A 131 -20.62 7.02 0.28
CA ARG A 131 -20.63 5.55 0.30
C ARG A 131 -19.65 4.92 1.27
N ILE A 132 -18.94 5.69 2.10
CA ILE A 132 -17.98 5.16 3.07
C ILE A 132 -18.72 4.62 4.31
N PRO A 133 -18.59 3.32 4.64
CA PRO A 133 -19.21 2.73 5.83
C PRO A 133 -18.73 3.37 7.15
N GLU A 134 -19.56 3.33 8.18
CA GLU A 134 -19.31 3.99 9.47
C GLU A 134 -17.97 3.59 10.11
N TYR A 135 -17.65 2.30 10.11
CA TYR A 135 -16.40 1.78 10.69
C TYR A 135 -15.13 2.28 10.00
N LEU A 136 -15.25 2.82 8.78
CA LEU A 136 -14.15 3.41 8.03
C LEU A 136 -14.03 4.92 8.23
N LYS A 137 -15.09 5.60 8.68
CA LYS A 137 -15.07 7.05 8.91
C LYS A 137 -14.10 7.49 10.01
N ILE A 138 -13.73 6.58 10.90
CA ILE A 138 -12.71 6.82 11.94
C ILE A 138 -11.28 6.75 11.40
N LYS A 139 -11.07 6.27 10.18
CA LYS A 139 -9.74 6.15 9.56
C LYS A 139 -9.38 7.43 8.81
N GLN A 140 -8.08 7.69 8.69
CA GLN A 140 -7.58 8.76 7.83
C GLN A 140 -7.89 8.44 6.37
N VAL A 141 -8.53 9.39 5.68
CA VAL A 141 -8.80 9.32 4.24
C VAL A 141 -7.83 10.24 3.50
N LEU A 142 -7.16 9.69 2.48
CA LEU A 142 -6.32 10.39 1.52
C LEU A 142 -7.18 10.63 0.27
N TYR A 143 -7.42 11.89 -0.07
CA TYR A 143 -8.36 12.26 -1.13
C TYR A 143 -7.69 12.49 -2.48
N ASN A 144 -6.44 12.93 -2.46
CA ASN A 144 -5.73 13.37 -3.66
C ASN A 144 -4.26 12.93 -3.64
N ILE A 145 -3.57 13.20 -4.75
CA ILE A 145 -2.15 12.89 -4.92
C ILE A 145 -1.27 13.56 -3.85
N LYS A 146 -1.58 14.79 -3.44
CA LYS A 146 -0.82 15.50 -2.39
C LYS A 146 -0.92 14.79 -1.04
N ASP A 147 -2.11 14.31 -0.67
CA ASP A 147 -2.29 13.53 0.57
C ASP A 147 -1.47 12.24 0.54
N LEU A 148 -1.47 11.54 -0.59
CA LEU A 148 -0.65 10.33 -0.78
C LEU A 148 0.84 10.63 -0.67
N ASN A 149 1.33 11.71 -1.29
CA ASN A 149 2.73 12.10 -1.25
C ASN A 149 3.19 12.43 0.17
N ASN A 150 2.42 13.25 0.89
CA ASN A 150 2.68 13.57 2.28
C ASN A 150 2.72 12.31 3.15
N LYS A 151 1.88 11.31 2.82
CA LYS A 151 1.81 10.06 3.56
C LYS A 151 3.03 9.16 3.30
N ILE A 152 3.42 9.00 2.04
CA ILE A 152 4.63 8.28 1.64
C ILE A 152 5.86 8.89 2.34
N GLU A 153 5.96 10.22 2.36
CA GLU A 153 7.04 10.93 3.05
C GLU A 153 7.04 10.67 4.57
N SER A 154 5.86 10.71 5.18
CA SER A 154 5.71 10.40 6.61
C SER A 154 6.15 8.96 6.94
N TRP A 155 5.85 8.00 6.07
CA TRP A 155 6.20 6.59 6.26
C TRP A 155 7.66 6.27 5.93
N SER A 156 8.26 6.96 4.97
CA SER A 156 9.66 6.76 4.59
C SER A 156 10.63 7.35 5.61
N THR A 157 10.19 8.36 6.37
CA THR A 157 11.04 9.07 7.32
C THR A 157 11.13 8.34 8.66
N SER A 158 12.31 7.82 9.00
CA SER A 158 12.60 7.46 10.39
C SER A 158 12.70 8.75 11.24
N ARG A 159 12.25 8.72 12.51
CA ARG A 159 12.39 9.88 13.43
C ARG A 159 13.81 10.44 13.44
N ILE A 160 14.82 9.60 13.24
CA ILE A 160 16.25 9.97 13.21
C ILE A 160 16.61 10.78 11.94
N ALA A 161 16.09 10.40 10.77
CA ALA A 161 16.37 11.10 9.50
C ALA A 161 15.74 12.51 9.43
N LYS A 162 14.68 12.78 10.20
CA LYS A 162 14.05 14.10 10.31
C LYS A 162 14.92 15.14 11.02
N LEU A 163 15.85 14.70 11.88
CA LEU A 163 16.78 15.57 12.59
C LEU A 163 18.10 15.80 11.83
N SER A 164 18.48 14.91 10.91
CA SER A 164 19.69 15.03 10.10
C SER A 164 19.33 15.38 8.66
N SER A 165 19.61 16.62 8.23
CA SER A 165 19.39 17.15 6.88
C SER A 165 20.17 16.37 5.79
N ASN A 166 19.77 15.14 5.47
CA ASN A 166 20.51 14.27 4.55
C ASN A 166 20.03 14.41 3.09
N SER A 167 21.00 14.53 2.18
CA SER A 167 20.84 14.75 0.72
C SER A 167 19.97 13.72 -0.01
N SER A 168 19.97 12.45 0.41
CA SER A 168 19.17 11.38 -0.23
C SER A 168 17.66 11.56 -0.08
N TYR A 169 17.21 12.28 0.95
CA TYR A 169 15.80 12.63 1.16
C TYR A 169 15.36 13.74 0.18
N ILE A 170 16.25 14.67 -0.15
CA ILE A 170 16.00 15.76 -1.10
C ILE A 170 15.75 15.19 -2.50
N THR A 171 16.54 14.21 -2.95
CA THR A 171 16.36 13.59 -4.28
C THR A 171 15.07 12.78 -4.42
N ALA A 172 14.66 12.04 -3.37
CA ALA A 172 13.38 11.32 -3.39
C ALA A 172 12.17 12.28 -3.38
N LYS A 173 12.30 13.39 -2.65
CA LYS A 173 11.34 14.49 -2.60
C LYS A 173 11.23 15.19 -3.97
N GLU A 174 12.33 15.48 -4.64
CA GLU A 174 12.33 16.03 -6.01
C GLU A 174 11.68 15.06 -7.02
N GLY A 175 11.90 13.75 -6.88
CA GLY A 175 11.27 12.74 -7.75
C GLY A 175 9.75 12.61 -7.56
N LEU A 176 9.23 12.69 -6.33
CA LEU A 176 7.78 12.67 -6.05
C LEU A 176 7.09 14.00 -6.40
N LEU A 177 7.80 15.13 -6.33
CA LEU A 177 7.28 16.47 -6.60
C LEU A 177 7.45 16.93 -8.07
N SER A 178 8.30 16.28 -8.87
CA SER A 178 8.61 16.69 -10.26
C SER A 178 7.67 16.14 -11.34
N GLU A 179 6.69 15.29 -10.99
CA GLU A 179 5.56 15.02 -11.88
C GLU A 179 4.62 16.23 -11.83
N SER A 180 4.74 17.14 -12.81
CA SER A 180 3.90 18.33 -12.92
C SER A 180 2.43 17.96 -12.70
N ALA A 181 1.72 18.71 -11.85
CA ALA A 181 0.35 18.40 -11.43
C ALA A 181 -0.63 18.16 -12.61
N TYR A 182 -0.30 18.64 -13.80
CA TYR A 182 -1.05 18.41 -15.04
C TYR A 182 -0.86 17.01 -15.66
N ASN A 183 0.31 16.36 -15.52
CA ASN A 183 0.63 15.07 -16.16
C ASN A 183 1.09 13.97 -15.19
N HIS A 184 0.62 14.01 -13.93
CA HIS A 184 0.96 12.99 -12.94
C HIS A 184 0.52 11.58 -13.38
N THR A 185 1.35 10.57 -13.13
CA THR A 185 1.12 9.17 -13.54
C THR A 185 -0.15 8.54 -12.95
N LEU A 186 -0.62 9.06 -11.82
CA LEU A 186 -1.86 8.65 -11.14
C LEU A 186 -3.10 9.49 -11.51
N THR A 187 -2.97 10.42 -12.48
CA THR A 187 -4.09 11.19 -13.01
C THR A 187 -5.23 10.27 -13.46
N GLY A 188 -6.45 10.58 -13.06
CA GLY A 188 -7.65 9.80 -13.42
C GLY A 188 -7.89 8.57 -12.54
N ILE A 189 -6.89 8.16 -11.75
CA ILE A 189 -7.03 7.11 -10.72
C ILE A 189 -7.36 7.72 -9.37
N ILE A 190 -6.66 8.80 -9.03
CA ILE A 190 -6.84 9.60 -7.81
C ILE A 190 -7.10 11.04 -8.25
N ASP A 191 -7.91 11.76 -7.47
CA ASP A 191 -8.25 13.15 -7.76
C ASP A 191 -6.97 14.02 -7.75
N LYS A 192 -6.84 14.90 -8.75
CA LYS A 192 -5.90 16.03 -8.70
C LYS A 192 -6.48 17.04 -7.72
N MET A 193 -5.63 17.68 -6.91
CA MET A 193 -6.03 18.65 -5.88
C MET A 193 -7.14 19.60 -6.34
#